data_AF-A0A8T3XD77-F1
#
_entry.id   AF-A0A8T3XD77-F1
#
_cell.length_a   1.000
_cell.length_b   1.000
_cell.length_c   1.000
_cell.angle_alpha   90.00
_cell.angle_beta   90.00
_cell.angle_gamma   90.00
#
_symmetry.space_group_name_H-M   'P 1'
#
loop_
_entity.id
_entity.type
_entity.pdbx_description
1 polymer ?
#
loop_
_entity_poly.entity_id
_entity_poly.type
_entity_poly.pdbx_seq_one_letter_code
_entity_poly.pdbx_strand_id
1 'polypeptide(L)' 'MENQITTIQIRENIKKALDRMKERSNESYEEVIINLLREKEKNKREQKELLIEGYEEMAKENLKITKEFEVLEDLDDWEW' A
#
# COMPACT_ATOMS: atom_id res chain seq x y z
N MET A 1 4.59 -10.28 32.23
CA MET A 1 3.51 -10.23 31.23
C MET A 1 3.10 -11.67 30.97
N GLU A 2 1.83 -12.02 31.16
CA GLU A 2 1.36 -13.36 30.82
C GLU A 2 1.47 -13.59 29.30
N ASN A 3 2.03 -14.72 28.89
CA ASN A 3 1.99 -15.16 27.50
C ASN A 3 0.56 -15.61 27.18
N GLN A 4 -0.21 -14.73 26.58
CA GLN A 4 -1.58 -15.02 26.16
C GLN A 4 -1.53 -15.91 24.90
N ILE A 5 -1.65 -17.22 25.08
CA ILE A 5 -1.62 -18.19 23.99
C ILE A 5 -3.03 -18.35 23.43
N THR A 6 -3.18 -18.14 22.12
CA THR A 6 -4.43 -18.39 21.39
C THR A 6 -4.20 -19.47 20.35
N THR A 7 -5.20 -20.32 20.13
CA THR A 7 -5.17 -21.35 19.08
C THR A 7 -6.04 -20.92 17.91
N ILE A 8 -5.52 -21.04 16.70
CA ILE A 8 -6.27 -20.85 15.46
C ILE A 8 -6.37 -22.15 14.69
N GLN A 9 -7.51 -22.39 14.05
CA GLN A 9 -7.68 -23.50 13.13
C GLN A 9 -7.49 -23.00 11.71
N ILE A 10 -6.64 -23.69 10.95
CA ILE A 10 -6.38 -23.38 9.55
C ILE A 10 -6.54 -24.64 8.70
N ARG A 11 -6.87 -24.44 7.42
CA ARG A 11 -7.02 -25.54 6.48
C ARG A 11 -5.64 -26.13 6.13
N GLU A 12 -5.60 -27.41 5.80
CA GLU A 12 -4.35 -28.13 5.48
C GLU A 12 -3.58 -27.50 4.30
N ASN A 13 -4.30 -26.99 3.30
CA ASN A 13 -3.67 -26.29 2.18
C ASN A 13 -2.97 -24.99 2.61
N ILE A 14 -3.50 -24.29 3.62
CA ILE A 14 -2.89 -23.08 4.19
C ILE A 14 -1.68 -23.46 5.03
N LYS A 15 -1.76 -24.52 5.83
CA LYS A 15 -0.60 -25.05 6.56
C LYS A 15 0.56 -25.38 5.62
N LYS A 16 0.27 -26.06 4.50
CA LYS A 16 1.26 -26.35 3.46
C LYS A 16 1.85 -25.09 2.81
N ALA A 17 1.04 -24.04 2.66
CA ALA A 17 1.54 -22.76 2.18
C ALA A 17 2.49 -22.13 3.20
N LEU A 18 2.11 -22.10 4.48
CA LEU A 18 2.98 -21.60 5.56
C LEU A 18 4.30 -22.36 5.65
N ASP A 19 4.29 -23.68 5.44
CA ASP A 19 5.53 -24.48 5.40
C ASP A 19 6.47 -24.08 4.26
N ARG A 20 5.93 -23.66 3.11
CA ARG A 20 6.75 -23.16 1.99
C ARG A 20 7.27 -21.75 2.21
N MET A 21 6.64 -20.99 3.11
CA MET A 21 7.02 -19.62 3.44
C MET A 21 8.12 -19.54 4.50
N LYS A 22 8.40 -20.65 5.20
CA LYS A 22 9.50 -20.71 6.15
C LYS A 22 10.82 -20.50 5.44
N GLU A 23 11.56 -19.47 5.83
CA GLU A 23 12.88 -19.17 5.27
C GLU A 23 13.96 -20.07 5.89
N ARG A 24 13.73 -20.50 7.14
CA ARG A 24 14.62 -21.37 7.90
C ARG A 24 13.89 -22.66 8.25
N SER A 25 14.63 -23.77 8.25
CA SER A 25 14.09 -25.09 8.56
C SER A 25 13.51 -25.21 9.99
N ASN A 26 13.91 -24.31 10.90
CA ASN A 26 13.48 -24.28 12.30
C ASN A 26 12.50 -23.15 12.64
N GLU A 27 12.00 -22.42 11.64
CA GLU A 27 11.06 -21.32 11.87
C GLU A 27 9.69 -21.86 12.30
N SER A 28 9.12 -21.26 13.36
CA SER A 28 7.81 -21.61 13.86
C SER A 28 6.70 -21.01 13.01
N TYR A 29 5.50 -21.60 13.04
CA TYR A 29 4.35 -20.97 12.36
C TYR A 29 3.98 -19.62 12.98
N GLU A 30 4.22 -19.43 14.27
CA GLU A 30 3.96 -18.16 14.95
C GLU A 30 4.83 -17.04 14.38
N GLU A 31 6.13 -17.28 14.19
CA GLU A 31 7.06 -16.33 13.57
C GLU A 31 6.62 -15.97 12.15
N VAL A 32 6.31 -16.98 11.32
CA VAL A 32 5.82 -16.76 9.96
C VAL A 32 4.53 -15.92 9.96
N ILE A 33 3.56 -16.24 10.84
CA ILE A 33 2.29 -15.51 10.93
C ILE A 33 2.52 -14.07 11.38
N ILE A 34 3.39 -13.82 12.37
CA ILE A 34 3.72 -12.47 12.83
C ILE A 34 4.36 -11.66 11.71
N ASN A 35 5.28 -12.25 10.95
CA ASN A 35 5.91 -11.59 9.81
C ASN A 35 4.88 -11.22 8.73
N LEU A 36 3.96 -12.13 8.40
CA LEU A 36 2.87 -11.84 7.46
C LEU A 36 1.95 -10.72 7.93
N LEU A 37 1.64 -10.66 9.23
CA LEU A 37 0.85 -9.56 9.80
C LEU A 37 1.58 -8.21 9.67
N ARG A 38 2.88 -8.19 9.95
CA ARG A 38 3.73 -7.00 9.80
C ARG A 38 3.80 -6.53 8.35
N GLU A 39 4.01 -7.44 7.42
CA GLU A 39 4.02 -7.13 5.98
C GLU A 39 2.68 -6.58 5.52
N LYS A 40 1.57 -7.18 5.95
CA LYS A 40 0.22 -6.68 5.62
C LYS A 40 -0.01 -5.26 6.14
N GLU A 41 0.43 -4.96 7.36
CA GLU A 41 0.33 -3.60 7.91
C GLU A 41 1.21 -2.61 7.15
N LYS A 42 2.45 -2.99 6.84
CA LYS A 42 3.38 -2.19 6.05
C LYS A 42 2.80 -1.86 4.68
N ASN A 43 2.35 -2.87 3.94
CA ASN A 43 1.74 -2.70 2.62
C ASN A 43 0.50 -1.77 2.68
N LYS A 44 -0.30 -1.86 3.74
CA LYS A 44 -1.45 -0.97 3.93
C LYS A 44 -1.03 0.49 4.12
N ARG A 45 0.08 0.75 4.82
CA ARG A 45 0.62 2.10 5.01
C ARG A 45 1.20 2.64 3.71
N GLU A 46 2.03 1.84 3.03
CA GLU A 46 2.64 2.21 1.75
C GLU A 46 1.59 2.51 0.68
N GLN A 47 0.54 1.69 0.57
CA GLN A 47 -0.56 1.96 -0.36
C GLN A 47 -1.28 3.29 -0.07
N LYS A 48 -1.41 3.66 1.21
CA LYS A 48 -2.01 4.95 1.59
C LYS A 48 -1.09 6.12 1.23
N GLU A 49 0.21 5.98 1.45
CA GLU A 49 1.21 6.99 1.12
C GLU A 49 1.29 7.22 -0.39
N LEU A 50 1.40 6.14 -1.18
CA LEU A 50 1.40 6.21 -2.64
C LEU A 50 0.12 6.86 -3.20
N LEU A 51 -1.03 6.60 -2.59
CA LEU A 51 -2.28 7.22 -2.99
C LEU A 51 -2.27 8.73 -2.75
N ILE A 52 -1.73 9.17 -1.61
CA ILE A 52 -1.59 10.60 -1.28
C ILE A 52 -0.64 11.28 -2.27
N GLU A 53 0.52 10.68 -2.51
CA GLU A 53 1.53 11.19 -3.44
C GLU A 53 0.94 11.34 -4.86
N GLY A 54 0.23 10.32 -5.34
CA GLY A 54 -0.42 10.38 -6.65
C GLY A 54 -1.46 11.50 -6.75
N TYR A 55 -2.26 11.74 -5.71
CA TYR A 55 -3.21 12.87 -5.70
C TYR A 55 -2.50 14.22 -5.67
N GLU A 56 -1.39 14.35 -4.95
CA GLU A 56 -0.60 15.58 -4.90
C GLU A 56 0.05 15.89 -6.25
N GLU A 57 0.62 14.88 -6.92
CA GLU A 57 1.19 15.03 -8.27
C GLU A 57 0.13 15.43 -9.28
N MET A 58 -1.01 14.73 -9.31
CA MET A 58 -2.13 15.08 -10.20
C MET A 58 -2.65 16.48 -9.93
N ALA A 59 -2.75 16.92 -8.67
CA ALA A 59 -3.18 18.27 -8.35
C ALA A 59 -2.19 19.33 -8.85
N LYS A 60 -0.88 19.08 -8.74
CA LYS A 60 0.16 19.98 -9.26
C LYS A 60 0.12 20.06 -10.79
N GLU A 61 -0.02 18.92 -11.47
CA GLU A 61 -0.15 18.87 -12.93
C GLU A 61 -1.42 19.58 -13.40
N ASN A 62 -2.56 19.31 -12.78
CA ASN A 62 -3.82 19.98 -13.10
C ASN A 62 -3.70 21.49 -12.89
N LEU A 63 -3.09 21.96 -11.79
CA LEU A 63 -2.88 23.38 -11.56
C LEU A 63 -1.96 24.01 -12.62
N LYS A 64 -0.92 23.30 -13.07
CA LYS A 64 -0.03 23.76 -14.14
C LYS A 64 -0.79 23.87 -15.46
N ILE A 65 -1.57 22.86 -15.81
CA ILE A 65 -2.40 22.84 -17.01
C ILE A 65 -3.40 24.00 -16.97
N THR A 66 -4.14 24.17 -15.86
CA THR A 66 -5.08 25.28 -15.72
C THR A 66 -4.40 26.63 -15.91
N LYS A 67 -3.23 26.86 -15.31
CA LYS A 67 -2.47 28.11 -15.52
C LYS A 67 -1.99 28.29 -16.96
N GLU A 68 -1.56 27.22 -17.62
CA GLU A 68 -1.17 27.28 -19.03
C GLU A 68 -2.37 27.63 -19.92
N PHE A 69 -3.55 27.08 -19.63
CA PHE A 69 -4.80 27.45 -20.30
C PHE A 69 -5.23 28.87 -19.97
N GLU A 70 -5.16 29.32 -18.72
CA GLU A 70 -5.46 30.71 -18.34
C GLU A 70 -4.56 31.70 -19.08
N VAL A 71 -3.27 31.43 -19.22
CA VAL A 71 -2.35 32.28 -20.00
C VAL A 71 -2.68 32.29 -21.49
N LEU A 72 -3.21 31.18 -22.03
CA LEU A 72 -3.66 31.10 -23.42
C LEU A 72 -5.04 31.74 -23.64
N GLU A 73 -5.94 31.69 -22.67
CA GLU A 73 -7.24 32.37 -22.70
C GLU A 73 -7.10 33.88 -22.45
N ASP A 74 -6.09 34.32 -21.68
CA ASP A 74 -5.74 35.75 -21.53
C ASP A 74 -5.10 36.32 -22.83
N LEU A 75 -4.83 35.48 -23.83
CA LEU A 75 -4.50 35.90 -25.20
C LEU A 75 -5.75 36.13 -26.08
N ASP A 76 -6.96 35.95 -25.54
CA ASP A 76 -8.23 36.28 -26.23
C ASP A 76 -8.56 37.79 -26.17
N ASP A 77 -7.68 38.60 -26.79
CA ASP A 77 -8.12 39.59 -27.78
C ASP A 77 -8.61 38.87 -29.07
N TRP A 78 -9.27 37.70 -28.93
CA TRP A 78 -9.70 36.87 -30.05
C TRP A 78 -11.16 37.20 -30.37
N GLU A 79 -11.32 38.10 -31.34
CA GLU A 79 -12.61 38.38 -31.97
C GLU A 79 -13.01 37.23 -32.93
N TRP A 80 -14.25 36.75 -32.79
CA TRP A 80 -14.87 35.73 -33.65
C TRP A 80 -15.05 36.18 -35.10
#